data_AF-A0A2V6U5I9-F1
#
_entry.id   AF-A0A2V6U5I9-F1
#
_cell.length_a   1.000
_cell.length_b   1.000
_cell.length_c   1.000
_cell.angle_alpha   90.00
_cell.angle_beta   90.00
_cell.angle_gamma   90.00
#
_symmetry.space_group_name_H-M   'P 1'
#
loop_
_entity.id
_entity.type
_entity.pdbx_description
1 polymer ?
#
loop_
_entity_poly.entity_id
_entity_poly.type
_entity_poly.pdbx_seq_one_letter_code
_entity_poly.pdbx_strand_id
1 'polypeptide(L)'
;MSARPKKVDGKTASPYGYPFWDWVAKEDPEYVKARGPLSALSVGEGKELSIKHREMVIIGILAYRGREDGVVTHMRRAIQHGATKRELLEAIESAAVPGGGPTFSTGVQALMQIDRDGGFKKA
;
A
#
# COMPACT_ATOMS: atom_id res chain seq x y z
N MET A 1 16.70 -36.38 -8.81
CA MET A 1 15.61 -36.38 -7.81
C MET A 1 15.58 -35.01 -7.15
N SER A 2 14.72 -34.10 -7.62
CA SER A 2 14.62 -32.76 -7.03
C SER A 2 13.79 -32.86 -5.75
N ALA A 3 14.38 -32.49 -4.62
CA ALA A 3 13.71 -32.54 -3.32
C ALA A 3 12.50 -31.60 -3.33
N ARG A 4 11.34 -32.11 -2.87
CA ARG A 4 10.11 -31.32 -2.75
C ARG A 4 10.37 -30.16 -1.78
N PRO A 5 10.14 -28.90 -2.18
CA PRO A 5 10.38 -27.76 -1.29
C PRO A 5 9.46 -27.87 -0.07
N LYS A 6 10.01 -27.60 1.12
CA LYS A 6 9.26 -27.56 2.38
C LYS A 6 8.14 -26.53 2.24
N LYS A 7 6.94 -26.86 2.73
CA LYS A 7 5.81 -25.91 2.84
C LYS A 7 6.29 -24.65 3.54
N VAL A 8 6.35 -23.55 2.80
CA VAL A 8 6.51 -22.21 3.35
C VAL A 8 5.12 -21.84 3.87
N ASP A 9 5.02 -21.47 5.15
CA ASP A 9 3.74 -21.05 5.73
C ASP A 9 3.23 -19.84 4.94
N GLY A 10 2.21 -20.10 4.13
CA GLY A 10 1.71 -19.25 3.05
C GLY A 10 0.95 -18.02 3.54
N LYS A 11 1.60 -17.16 4.33
CA LYS A 11 1.15 -15.79 4.53
C LYS A 11 2.25 -14.88 4.02
N THR A 12 1.96 -14.14 2.96
CA THR A 12 2.90 -13.12 2.53
C THR A 12 3.03 -12.05 3.61
N ALA A 13 4.26 -11.64 3.91
CA ALA A 13 4.56 -10.56 4.87
C ALA A 13 4.06 -9.17 4.41
N SER A 14 3.26 -9.12 3.33
CA SER A 14 2.72 -7.88 2.79
C SER A 14 1.61 -7.37 3.71
N PRO A 15 1.71 -6.13 4.23
CA PRO A 15 0.70 -5.57 5.12
C PRO A 15 -0.61 -5.19 4.40
N TYR A 16 -0.65 -5.37 3.08
CA TYR A 16 -1.73 -4.87 2.22
C TYR A 16 -2.79 -5.92 1.90
N GLY A 17 -2.52 -7.21 2.18
CA GLY A 17 -3.52 -8.28 2.01
C GLY A 17 -3.99 -8.51 0.56
N TYR A 18 -3.16 -8.20 -0.44
CA TYR A 18 -3.53 -8.44 -1.84
C TYR A 18 -3.72 -9.94 -2.12
N PRO A 19 -4.88 -10.40 -2.63
CA PRO A 19 -5.20 -11.83 -2.74
C PRO A 19 -4.36 -12.58 -3.77
N PHE A 20 -3.79 -11.87 -4.76
CA PHE A 20 -2.93 -12.50 -5.76
C PHE A 20 -1.67 -13.11 -5.14
N TRP A 21 -1.23 -12.63 -3.99
CA TRP A 21 -0.07 -13.18 -3.30
C TRP A 21 -0.29 -14.60 -2.77
N ASP A 22 -1.51 -14.95 -2.37
CA ASP A 22 -1.85 -16.32 -1.96
C ASP A 22 -1.81 -17.29 -3.15
N TRP A 23 -2.16 -16.79 -4.34
CA TRP A 23 -2.03 -17.55 -5.58
C TRP A 23 -0.56 -17.70 -5.96
N VAL A 24 0.23 -16.62 -5.98
CA VAL A 24 1.67 -16.68 -6.29
C VAL A 24 2.42 -17.58 -5.30
N ALA A 25 2.05 -17.61 -4.02
CA ALA A 25 2.68 -18.50 -3.05
C ALA A 25 2.47 -20.00 -3.35
N LYS A 26 1.39 -20.36 -4.06
CA LYS A 26 1.15 -21.73 -4.54
C LYS A 26 1.95 -22.04 -5.79
N GLU A 27 2.08 -21.06 -6.69
CA GLU A 27 2.75 -21.24 -7.99
C GLU A 27 4.28 -21.12 -7.90
N ASP A 28 4.79 -20.17 -7.13
CA ASP A 28 6.22 -19.89 -6.96
C ASP A 28 6.55 -19.43 -5.52
N PRO A 29 6.70 -20.37 -4.58
CA PRO A 29 6.99 -20.06 -3.18
C PRO A 29 8.38 -19.42 -2.98
N GLU A 30 9.37 -19.71 -3.83
CA GLU A 30 10.71 -19.13 -3.70
C GLU A 30 10.72 -17.66 -4.10
N TYR A 31 9.94 -17.26 -5.11
CA TYR A 31 9.76 -15.84 -5.45
C TYR A 31 9.11 -15.05 -4.30
N VAL A 32 8.08 -15.61 -3.65
CA VAL A 32 7.45 -14.98 -2.47
C VAL A 32 8.44 -14.83 -1.32
N LYS A 33 9.26 -15.86 -1.07
CA LYS A 33 10.30 -15.82 -0.04
C LYS A 33 11.33 -14.71 -0.31
N ALA A 34 11.77 -14.56 -1.56
CA ALA A 34 12.69 -13.49 -1.96
C ALA A 34 12.09 -12.08 -1.79
N ARG A 35 10.76 -11.93 -1.94
CA ARG A 35 10.05 -10.64 -1.75
C ARG A 35 9.89 -10.22 -0.29
N GLY A 36 10.03 -11.12 0.67
CA GLY A 36 9.88 -10.84 2.10
C GLY A 36 10.85 -9.75 2.60
N PRO A 37 12.18 -9.95 2.49
CA PRO A 37 13.18 -8.96 2.89
C PRO A 37 13.02 -7.61 2.18
N LEU A 38 12.72 -7.64 0.87
CA LEU A 38 12.46 -6.41 0.10
C LEU A 38 11.28 -5.63 0.70
N SER A 39 10.17 -6.31 1.03
CA SER A 39 8.99 -5.66 1.61
C SER A 39 9.29 -5.04 2.98
N ALA A 40 10.08 -5.72 3.83
CA ALA A 40 10.51 -5.18 5.11
C ALA A 40 11.38 -3.92 4.96
N LEU A 41 12.28 -3.90 3.97
CA LEU A 41 13.12 -2.73 3.68
C LEU A 41 12.30 -1.56 3.12
N SER A 42 11.32 -1.83 2.27
CA SER A 42 10.51 -0.78 1.62
C SER A 42 9.44 -0.19 2.55
N VAL A 43 8.64 -1.03 3.20
CA VAL A 43 7.40 -0.61 3.90
C VAL A 43 7.31 -1.09 5.35
N GLY A 44 8.36 -1.73 5.86
CA GLY A 44 8.48 -2.18 7.27
C GLY A 44 8.95 -1.08 8.22
N GLU A 45 9.06 -1.40 9.50
CA GLU A 45 9.44 -0.47 10.58
C GLU A 45 10.96 -0.18 10.64
N GLY A 46 11.39 0.62 11.61
CA GLY A 46 12.81 0.90 11.89
C GLY A 46 13.52 1.73 10.83
N LYS A 47 12.82 2.66 10.19
CA LYS A 47 13.35 3.58 9.17
C LYS A 47 13.16 5.02 9.62
N GLU A 48 14.04 5.91 9.15
CA GLU A 48 13.98 7.36 9.42
C GLU A 48 12.67 7.98 8.94
N LEU A 49 12.24 7.64 7.72
CA LEU A 49 10.93 8.06 7.23
C LEU A 49 9.86 7.13 7.80
N SER A 50 8.93 7.70 8.58
CA SER A 50 7.85 6.93 9.20
C SER A 50 6.99 6.20 8.16
N ILE A 51 6.29 5.13 8.59
CA ILE A 51 5.38 4.39 7.70
C ILE A 51 4.34 5.34 7.12
N LYS A 52 3.73 6.20 7.94
CA LYS A 52 2.78 7.24 7.51
C LYS A 52 3.26 8.01 6.27
N HIS A 53 4.46 8.57 6.31
CA HIS A 53 4.99 9.38 5.19
C HIS A 53 5.44 8.53 4.00
N ARG A 54 5.99 7.33 4.23
CA ARG A 54 6.30 6.40 3.12
C ARG A 54 5.05 5.96 2.37
N GLU A 55 3.96 5.70 3.08
CA GLU A 55 2.68 5.40 2.45
C GLU A 55 2.20 6.59 1.61
N MET A 56 2.35 7.84 2.07
CA MET A 56 2.00 9.04 1.28
C MET A 56 2.78 9.13 -0.04
N VAL A 57 4.07 8.79 -0.04
CA VAL A 57 4.87 8.70 -1.28
C VAL A 57 4.29 7.64 -2.23
N ILE A 58 3.96 6.45 -1.70
CA ILE A 58 3.40 5.36 -2.50
C ILE A 58 2.01 5.74 -3.03
N ILE A 59 1.17 6.36 -2.21
CA ILE A 59 -0.16 6.87 -2.57
C ILE A 59 -0.08 7.83 -3.75
N GLY A 60 0.84 8.80 -3.72
CA GLY A 60 1.03 9.73 -4.84
C GLY A 60 1.41 9.03 -6.15
N ILE A 61 2.32 8.06 -6.09
CA ILE A 61 2.73 7.27 -7.26
C ILE A 61 1.57 6.40 -7.79
N LEU A 62 0.80 5.78 -6.90
CA LEU A 62 -0.35 4.96 -7.29
C LEU A 62 -1.48 5.80 -7.91
N ALA A 63 -1.73 7.00 -7.37
CA ALA A 63 -2.67 7.95 -7.93
C ALA A 63 -2.23 8.40 -9.33
N TYR A 64 -0.94 8.70 -9.52
CA TYR A 64 -0.38 9.00 -10.85
C TYR A 64 -0.53 7.87 -11.86
N ARG A 65 -0.47 6.61 -11.39
CA ARG A 65 -0.68 5.43 -12.23
C ARG A 65 -2.15 5.07 -12.44
N GLY A 66 -3.10 5.84 -11.91
CA GLY A 66 -4.53 5.53 -12.01
C GLY A 66 -4.95 4.26 -11.28
N ARG A 67 -4.25 3.88 -10.19
CA ARG A 67 -4.46 2.62 -9.46
C ARG A 67 -5.30 2.82 -8.19
N GLU A 68 -6.57 3.13 -8.36
CA GLU A 68 -7.49 3.50 -7.26
C GLU A 68 -7.51 2.49 -6.09
N ASP A 69 -7.69 1.18 -6.37
CA ASP A 69 -7.66 0.13 -5.33
C ASP A 69 -6.36 0.12 -4.52
N GLY A 70 -5.24 0.39 -5.19
CA GLY A 70 -3.95 0.53 -4.55
C GLY A 70 -3.91 1.78 -3.66
N VAL A 71 -4.40 2.91 -4.15
CA VAL A 71 -4.49 4.15 -3.37
C VAL A 71 -5.29 3.93 -2.08
N VAL A 72 -6.47 3.31 -2.17
CA VAL A 72 -7.31 2.97 -1.01
C VAL A 72 -6.55 2.08 -0.02
N THR A 73 -5.89 1.03 -0.51
CA THR A 73 -5.15 0.07 0.32
C THR A 73 -4.02 0.74 1.10
N HIS A 74 -3.26 1.60 0.43
CA HIS A 74 -2.14 2.32 1.05
C HIS A 74 -2.63 3.47 1.98
N MET A 75 -3.74 4.14 1.66
CA MET A 75 -4.38 5.11 2.56
C MET A 75 -4.83 4.45 3.88
N ARG A 76 -5.43 3.25 3.83
CA ARG A 76 -5.81 2.52 5.06
C ARG A 76 -4.61 2.24 5.95
N ARG A 77 -3.48 1.83 5.38
CA ARG A 77 -2.24 1.62 6.14
C ARG A 77 -1.69 2.94 6.69
N ALA A 78 -1.70 4.02 5.90
CA ALA A 78 -1.29 5.33 6.39
C ALA A 78 -2.12 5.75 7.62
N ILE A 79 -3.44 5.54 7.58
CA ILE A 79 -4.38 5.84 8.68
C ILE A 79 -4.09 4.99 9.92
N GLN A 80 -3.83 3.68 9.76
CA GLN A 80 -3.40 2.81 10.86
C GLN A 80 -2.13 3.33 11.56
N HIS A 81 -1.29 4.09 10.84
CA HIS A 81 -0.09 4.75 11.35
C HIS A 81 -0.29 6.26 11.62
N GLY A 82 -1.53 6.69 11.81
CA GLY A 82 -1.87 8.04 12.30
C GLY A 82 -2.04 9.11 11.21
N ALA A 83 -2.15 8.74 9.94
CA ALA A 83 -2.52 9.72 8.90
C ALA A 83 -3.93 10.26 9.12
N THR A 84 -4.06 11.57 9.07
CA THR A 84 -5.34 12.27 9.08
C THR A 84 -5.88 12.44 7.66
N LYS A 85 -7.19 12.69 7.54
CA LYS A 85 -7.83 13.04 6.26
C LYS A 85 -7.14 14.23 5.59
N ARG A 86 -6.78 15.26 6.37
CA ARG A 86 -6.14 16.48 5.85
C ARG A 86 -4.76 16.20 5.28
N GLU A 87 -3.91 15.45 6.01
CA GLU A 87 -2.58 15.08 5.51
C GLU A 87 -2.66 14.27 4.21
N LEU A 88 -3.62 13.34 4.09
CA LEU A 88 -3.81 12.56 2.85
C LEU A 88 -4.26 13.45 1.69
N LEU A 89 -5.14 14.42 1.93
CA LEU A 89 -5.57 15.37 0.91
C LEU A 89 -4.39 16.24 0.43
N GLU A 90 -3.58 16.76 1.35
CA GLU A 90 -2.38 17.57 1.02
C GLU A 90 -1.34 16.77 0.23
N ALA A 91 -1.18 15.48 0.53
CA ALA A 91 -0.32 14.59 -0.24
C ALA A 91 -0.83 14.43 -1.69
N ILE A 92 -2.15 14.30 -1.90
CA ILE A 92 -2.74 14.22 -3.24
C ILE A 92 -2.63 15.55 -3.99
N GLU A 93 -2.90 16.68 -3.33
CA GLU A 93 -2.70 18.02 -3.90
C GLU A 93 -1.25 18.22 -4.37
N SER A 94 -0.27 17.79 -3.55
CA SER A 94 1.15 17.86 -3.89
C SER A 94 1.50 16.95 -5.07
N ALA A 95 1.01 15.70 -5.07
CA ALA A 95 1.23 14.76 -6.17
C ALA A 95 0.57 15.20 -7.48
N ALA A 96 -0.52 15.97 -7.41
CA ALA A 96 -1.21 16.52 -8.57
C ALA A 96 -0.41 17.61 -9.30
N VAL A 97 0.54 18.28 -8.64
CA VAL A 97 1.38 19.31 -9.29
C VAL A 97 2.14 18.73 -10.50
N PRO A 98 2.93 17.65 -10.36
CA PRO A 98 3.55 16.98 -11.51
C PRO A 98 2.61 16.00 -12.22
N GLY A 99 1.58 15.49 -11.53
CA GLY A 99 0.70 14.43 -12.04
C GLY A 99 -0.53 14.89 -12.81
N GLY A 100 -0.89 16.17 -12.72
CA GLY A 100 -2.07 16.76 -13.33
C GLY A 100 -3.40 16.29 -12.76
N GLY A 101 -4.48 16.69 -13.43
CA GLY A 101 -5.86 16.36 -13.06
C GLY A 101 -6.16 14.86 -12.88
N PRO A 102 -5.62 13.94 -13.70
CA PRO A 102 -5.83 12.50 -13.51
C PRO A 102 -5.34 11.99 -12.15
N THR A 103 -4.15 12.41 -11.71
CA THR A 103 -3.61 12.07 -10.38
C THR A 103 -4.51 12.61 -9.27
N PHE A 104 -4.92 13.87 -9.39
CA PHE A 104 -5.82 14.49 -8.41
C PHE A 104 -7.14 13.73 -8.30
N SER A 105 -7.79 13.46 -9.44
CA SER A 105 -9.10 12.78 -9.48
C SER A 105 -9.02 11.36 -8.89
N THR A 106 -8.01 10.58 -9.26
CA THR A 106 -7.80 9.22 -8.72
C THR A 106 -7.59 9.27 -7.20
N GLY A 107 -6.72 10.19 -6.73
CA GLY A 107 -6.43 10.34 -5.32
C GLY A 107 -7.64 10.77 -4.49
N VAL A 108 -8.40 11.75 -4.98
CA VAL A 108 -9.60 12.27 -4.30
C VAL A 108 -10.72 11.24 -4.29
N GLN A 109 -10.95 10.49 -5.37
CA GLN A 109 -11.97 9.43 -5.42
C GLN A 109 -11.69 8.35 -4.37
N ALA A 110 -10.44 7.90 -4.27
CA ALA A 110 -10.01 6.98 -3.22
C ALA A 110 -10.21 7.56 -1.81
N LEU A 111 -9.85 8.83 -1.59
CA LEU A 111 -10.04 9.49 -0.30
C LEU A 111 -11.53 9.62 0.07
N MET A 112 -12.39 9.96 -0.91
CA MET A 112 -13.84 10.00 -0.74
C MET A 112 -14.42 8.63 -0.39
N GLN A 113 -13.89 7.55 -0.98
CA GLN A 113 -14.27 6.19 -0.61
C GLN A 113 -13.92 5.90 0.85
N ILE A 114 -12.67 6.17 1.27
CA ILE A 114 -12.25 5.97 2.66
C ILE A 114 -13.14 6.74 3.64
N ASP A 115 -13.51 7.99 3.30
CA ASP A 115 -14.37 8.80 4.15
C ASP A 115 -15.79 8.24 4.27
N ARG A 116 -16.38 7.83 3.14
CA ARG A 116 -17.69 7.16 3.12
C ARG A 116 -17.69 5.87 3.92
N ASP A 117 -16.61 5.10 3.83
CA ASP A 117 -16.39 3.86 4.59
C ASP A 117 -16.18 4.13 6.10
N GLY A 118 -16.10 5.40 6.52
CA GLY A 118 -15.87 5.78 7.91
C GLY A 118 -14.43 5.61 8.39
N GLY A 119 -13.46 5.52 7.47
CA GLY A 119 -12.05 5.24 7.77
C GLY A 119 -11.35 6.26 8.67
N PHE A 120 -11.95 7.43 8.93
CA PHE A 120 -11.42 8.47 9.81
C PHE A 120 -12.17 8.60 11.13
N LYS A 121 -13.23 7.81 11.37
CA LYS A 121 -13.93 7.82 12.66
C LYS A 121 -13.00 7.17 13.68
N LYS A 122 -12.52 7.95 14.65
CA LYS A 122 -11.71 7.42 15.77
C LYS A 122 -12.52 6.38 16.57
N ALA A 123 -11.82 5.31 16.95
CA ALA A 123 -12.13 4.51 18.14
C ALA A 123 -11.92 5.35 19.42
#